data_AF-A0A426FL28-F1
#
_entry.id   AF-A0A426FL28-F1
#
_cell.length_a   1.000
_cell.length_b   1.000
_cell.length_c   1.000
_cell.angle_alpha   90.00
_cell.angle_beta   90.00
_cell.angle_gamma   90.00
#
_symmetry.space_group_name_H-M   'P 1'
#
loop_
_entity.id
_entity.type
_entity.pdbx_description
1 polymer ?
#
loop_
_entity_poly.entity_id
_entity_poly.type
_entity_poly.pdbx_seq_one_letter_code
_entity_poly.pdbx_strand_id
1 'polypeptide(L)'
;MAQVADGATPYAAVEETADTTPITSTSVRGDVILSILDRFNCEAQGHSSGPNGKHVDEKYPTVRQNHELSPDNYQDVPNKSYPYGDRKCRPEYSTYHAVAPGTYNLEESEGQYYWMPYRDERHFDFRFNGWTSNTTLTVSNDRFTLGGQVTGEASVDTRNGDASKPPVGSDQKLTLTTDKPFSANFSSRVGYGVLAVWKDAQGHNYQLAVRPGETGEVRLCWNVNTDVVKRLSCSTWSAPQNWKRGDQLKEGLRYTIDDRTAYGEQGLIYFNNKDVK
;
A
#
# COMPACT_ATOMS: atom_id res chain seq x y z
N MET A 1 -2.46 -20.04 -5.82
CA MET A 1 -3.17 -19.18 -4.83
C MET A 1 -2.98 -17.75 -5.30
N ALA A 2 -3.69 -17.37 -6.36
CA ALA A 2 -5.07 -16.86 -6.35
C ALA A 2 -5.02 -15.32 -6.28
N GLN A 3 -5.19 -14.70 -7.45
CA GLN A 3 -6.09 -13.55 -7.55
C GLN A 3 -7.29 -13.88 -6.68
N VAL A 4 -7.52 -13.08 -5.64
CA VAL A 4 -8.72 -13.25 -4.85
C VAL A 4 -9.85 -12.78 -5.76
N ALA A 5 -10.51 -13.76 -6.38
CA ALA A 5 -11.79 -13.56 -7.00
C ALA A 5 -12.68 -12.86 -5.99
N ASP A 6 -13.04 -11.65 -6.36
CA ASP A 6 -14.04 -10.78 -5.75
C ASP A 6 -15.29 -11.62 -5.45
N GLY A 7 -15.51 -11.99 -4.17
CA GLY A 7 -16.73 -12.72 -3.76
C GLY A 7 -16.64 -13.69 -2.58
N ALA A 8 -15.47 -14.19 -2.18
CA ALA A 8 -15.40 -15.27 -1.16
C ALA A 8 -14.73 -14.91 0.18
N THR A 9 -14.05 -13.76 0.29
CA THR A 9 -13.41 -13.38 1.57
C THR A 9 -14.41 -12.56 2.39
N PRO A 10 -14.77 -13.00 3.62
CA PRO A 10 -15.68 -12.22 4.44
C PRO A 10 -15.08 -10.85 4.78
N TYR A 11 -15.95 -9.87 4.94
CA TYR A 11 -15.55 -8.61 5.57
C TYR A 11 -14.99 -8.90 6.97
N ALA A 12 -13.96 -8.17 7.35
CA ALA A 12 -13.40 -8.23 8.69
C ALA A 12 -14.49 -7.90 9.72
N ALA A 13 -14.69 -8.80 10.69
CA ALA A 13 -15.51 -8.50 11.85
C ALA A 13 -14.79 -7.45 12.72
N VAL A 14 -15.57 -6.53 13.30
CA VAL A 14 -15.05 -5.50 14.21
C VAL A 14 -15.72 -5.68 15.57
N GLU A 15 -14.93 -5.96 16.60
CA GLU A 15 -15.38 -6.15 17.98
C GLU A 15 -14.82 -5.04 18.89
N GLU A 16 -15.63 -4.48 19.78
CA GLU A 16 -15.24 -3.31 20.58
C GLU A 16 -14.41 -3.62 21.84
N THR A 17 -14.27 -4.90 22.23
CA THR A 17 -13.61 -5.29 23.49
C THR A 17 -12.10 -5.50 23.38
N ALA A 18 -11.36 -4.92 24.33
CA ALA A 18 -9.94 -4.62 24.24
C ALA A 18 -9.04 -5.62 25.00
N ASP A 19 -8.25 -6.37 24.24
CA ASP A 19 -6.95 -6.90 24.68
C ASP A 19 -5.86 -5.88 24.29
N THR A 20 -4.84 -5.73 25.13
CA THR A 20 -3.75 -4.76 24.94
C THR A 20 -2.76 -5.18 23.86
N THR A 21 -2.75 -6.46 23.47
CA THR A 21 -1.82 -6.99 22.46
C THR A 21 -2.11 -6.36 21.09
N PRO A 22 -1.21 -5.64 20.42
CA PRO A 22 -1.56 -4.95 19.18
C PRO A 22 -1.97 -5.89 18.03
N ILE A 23 -1.33 -7.05 17.90
CA ILE A 23 -1.55 -8.03 16.83
C ILE A 23 -1.64 -9.44 17.46
N THR A 24 -2.69 -10.20 17.12
CA THR A 24 -2.89 -11.59 17.55
C THR A 24 -2.95 -12.53 16.34
N SER A 25 -3.07 -13.85 16.56
CA SER A 25 -3.21 -14.81 15.47
C SER A 25 -4.54 -14.72 14.70
N THR A 26 -5.53 -13.99 15.22
CA THR A 26 -6.89 -13.91 14.65
C THR A 26 -7.35 -12.49 14.33
N SER A 27 -6.67 -11.47 14.86
CA SER A 27 -7.12 -10.08 14.75
C SER A 27 -5.98 -9.09 14.93
N VAL A 28 -6.23 -7.85 14.53
CA VAL A 28 -5.36 -6.70 14.72
C VAL A 28 -6.13 -5.57 15.39
N ARG A 29 -5.46 -4.78 16.22
CA ARG A 29 -6.07 -3.60 16.85
C ARG A 29 -6.28 -2.48 15.84
N GLY A 30 -7.37 -1.72 15.95
CA GLY A 30 -7.71 -0.66 15.00
C GLY A 30 -6.61 0.42 14.85
N ASP A 31 -5.97 0.83 15.95
CA ASP A 31 -4.87 1.80 15.90
C ASP A 31 -3.62 1.30 15.16
N VAL A 32 -3.38 -0.02 15.12
CA VAL A 32 -2.31 -0.62 14.31
C VAL A 32 -2.62 -0.46 12.83
N ILE A 33 -3.86 -0.70 12.41
CA ILE A 33 -4.27 -0.49 11.00
C ILE A 33 -4.06 0.98 10.62
N LEU A 34 -4.52 1.91 11.46
CA LEU A 34 -4.31 3.34 11.21
C LEU A 34 -2.82 3.70 11.15
N SER A 35 -2.00 3.16 12.05
CA SER A 35 -0.55 3.37 12.05
C SER A 35 0.20 2.76 10.87
N ILE A 36 -0.43 1.86 10.12
CA ILE A 36 0.10 1.38 8.83
C ILE A 36 -0.34 2.31 7.70
N LEU A 37 -1.60 2.76 7.71
CA LEU A 37 -2.17 3.66 6.71
C LEU A 37 -1.53 5.07 6.73
N ASP A 38 -1.17 5.58 7.91
CA ASP A 38 -0.55 6.90 8.08
C ASP A 38 1.00 6.87 7.98
N ARG A 39 1.60 5.75 7.58
CA ARG A 39 3.05 5.63 7.35
C ARG A 39 3.40 5.60 5.88
N PHE A 40 4.41 6.39 5.53
CA PHE A 40 5.07 6.33 4.25
C PHE A 40 5.86 5.01 4.13
N ASN A 41 5.78 4.37 2.96
CA ASN A 41 6.51 3.15 2.69
C ASN A 41 7.83 3.49 1.98
N CYS A 42 8.93 2.89 2.45
CA CYS A 42 10.27 3.29 1.99
C CYS A 42 10.99 2.25 1.15
N GLU A 43 10.58 1.00 1.29
CA GLU A 43 11.27 -0.14 0.69
C GLU A 43 10.83 -0.35 -0.76
N ALA A 44 11.81 -0.36 -1.65
CA ALA A 44 11.64 -0.74 -3.03
C ALA A 44 11.55 -2.27 -3.18
N GLN A 45 10.99 -2.74 -4.29
CA GLN A 45 10.78 -4.15 -4.57
C GLN A 45 11.37 -4.53 -5.92
N GLY A 46 12.15 -5.60 -5.96
CA GLY A 46 12.78 -6.15 -7.16
C GLY A 46 12.03 -7.38 -7.67
N HIS A 47 12.26 -7.72 -8.95
CA HIS A 47 11.67 -8.91 -9.57
C HIS A 47 12.09 -10.18 -8.82
N SER A 48 11.12 -11.04 -8.53
CA SER A 48 11.31 -12.19 -7.64
C SER A 48 10.57 -13.43 -8.13
N SER A 49 10.99 -14.59 -7.61
CA SER A 49 10.38 -15.90 -7.89
C SER A 49 9.03 -16.13 -7.19
N GLY A 50 8.60 -15.20 -6.33
CA GLY A 50 7.37 -15.31 -5.57
C GLY A 50 7.26 -14.24 -4.47
N PRO A 51 6.12 -14.12 -3.77
CA PRO A 51 5.90 -13.09 -2.75
C PRO A 51 6.95 -13.08 -1.63
N ASN A 52 7.48 -14.25 -1.28
CA ASN A 52 8.54 -14.43 -0.29
C ASN A 52 9.77 -15.14 -0.90
N GLY A 53 9.89 -15.10 -2.23
CA GLY A 53 10.90 -15.80 -3.01
C GLY A 53 12.21 -15.01 -3.10
N LYS A 54 13.19 -15.62 -3.77
CA LYS A 54 14.47 -14.96 -4.06
C LYS A 54 14.32 -14.01 -5.24
N HIS A 55 15.19 -13.00 -5.27
CA HIS A 55 15.41 -12.16 -6.43
C HIS A 55 15.77 -13.02 -7.67
N VAL A 56 15.28 -12.60 -8.84
CA VAL A 56 15.56 -13.24 -10.14
C VAL A 56 16.06 -12.19 -11.12
N ASP A 57 16.45 -12.59 -12.35
CA ASP A 57 16.97 -11.66 -13.34
C ASP A 57 16.07 -10.41 -13.53
N GLU A 58 16.68 -9.22 -13.48
CA GLU A 58 16.02 -7.91 -13.56
C GLU A 58 15.50 -7.61 -14.97
N LYS A 59 14.45 -8.32 -15.38
CA LYS A 59 13.73 -8.05 -16.63
C LYS A 59 12.63 -7.00 -16.49
N TYR A 60 12.29 -6.67 -15.24
CA TYR A 60 11.28 -5.70 -14.86
C TYR A 60 11.93 -4.59 -14.04
N PRO A 61 11.38 -3.36 -14.10
CA PRO A 61 11.84 -2.26 -13.27
C PRO A 61 11.67 -2.58 -11.78
N THR A 62 12.52 -1.97 -10.94
CA THR A 62 12.25 -1.88 -9.52
C THR A 62 10.96 -1.09 -9.30
N VAL A 63 10.12 -1.54 -8.40
CA VAL A 63 8.81 -0.92 -8.11
C VAL A 63 8.72 -0.50 -6.66
N ARG A 64 7.79 0.41 -6.36
CA ARG A 64 7.50 0.83 -4.99
C ARG A 64 6.01 1.09 -4.83
N GLN A 65 5.52 0.75 -3.65
CA GLN A 65 4.19 1.09 -3.16
C GLN A 65 4.31 2.10 -2.04
N ASN A 66 3.57 3.21 -2.08
CA ASN A 66 3.58 4.29 -1.10
C ASN A 66 2.19 4.60 -0.55
N HIS A 67 2.15 5.13 0.67
CA HIS A 67 0.98 5.81 1.22
C HIS A 67 1.35 7.24 1.57
N GLU A 68 0.51 8.20 1.23
CA GLU A 68 0.70 9.60 1.61
C GLU A 68 -0.60 10.19 2.16
N LEU A 69 -0.48 10.96 3.24
CA LEU A 69 -1.57 11.77 3.74
C LEU A 69 -1.40 13.21 3.26
N SER A 70 -2.52 13.83 2.91
CA SER A 70 -2.61 15.28 2.71
C SER A 70 -3.72 15.86 3.60
N PRO A 71 -3.41 16.77 4.54
CA PRO A 71 -2.06 17.22 4.92
C PRO A 71 -1.19 16.09 5.47
N ASP A 72 0.14 16.20 5.32
CA ASP A 72 1.06 15.17 5.77
C ASP A 72 1.23 15.15 7.31
N ASN A 73 1.69 14.01 7.84
CA ASN A 73 2.00 13.78 9.25
C ASN A 73 3.51 13.64 9.51
N TYR A 74 4.34 14.22 8.64
CA TYR A 74 5.80 14.10 8.64
C TYR A 74 6.45 15.47 8.81
N GLN A 75 7.00 15.74 9.99
CA GLN A 75 7.63 17.02 10.28
C GLN A 75 9.06 17.06 9.76
N ASP A 76 9.45 18.15 9.10
CA ASP A 76 10.84 18.36 8.69
C ASP A 76 11.75 18.64 9.90
N VAL A 77 12.94 18.07 9.88
CA VAL A 77 13.98 18.35 10.88
C VAL A 77 14.51 19.77 10.62
N PRO A 78 14.47 20.68 11.63
CA PRO A 78 14.95 22.05 11.45
C PRO A 78 16.39 22.13 10.93
N ASN A 79 16.64 23.06 10.02
CA ASN A 79 17.95 23.32 9.39
C ASN A 79 18.51 22.16 8.56
N LYS A 80 17.70 21.15 8.21
CA LYS A 80 18.07 20.14 7.23
C LYS A 80 17.09 20.18 6.07
N SER A 81 17.63 20.16 4.87
CA SER A 81 16.84 20.16 3.64
C SER A 81 17.16 18.93 2.82
N TYR A 82 16.11 18.29 2.33
CA TYR A 82 16.20 17.23 1.34
C TYR A 82 15.10 17.47 0.31
N PRO A 83 15.44 17.79 -0.95
CA PRO A 83 14.47 18.29 -1.92
C PRO A 83 13.57 17.21 -2.53
N TYR A 84 13.64 15.97 -2.02
CA TYR A 84 12.95 14.81 -2.59
C TYR A 84 11.94 14.21 -1.60
N GLY A 85 10.88 13.61 -2.15
CA GLY A 85 9.78 13.04 -1.37
C GLY A 85 10.19 11.87 -0.45
N ASP A 86 11.28 11.16 -0.77
CA ASP A 86 11.85 10.11 0.10
C ASP A 86 12.54 10.67 1.35
N ARG A 87 12.48 11.99 1.61
CA ARG A 87 12.80 12.56 2.95
C ARG A 87 12.07 11.84 4.07
N LYS A 88 10.83 11.36 3.82
CA LYS A 88 9.99 10.63 4.77
C LYS A 88 10.58 9.28 5.19
N CYS A 89 11.52 8.76 4.40
CA CYS A 89 12.26 7.52 4.67
C CYS A 89 13.54 7.72 5.44
N ARG A 90 13.89 8.98 5.72
CA ARG A 90 15.18 9.37 6.25
C ARG A 90 14.96 10.15 7.54
N PRO A 91 15.11 9.50 8.72
CA PRO A 91 14.86 10.14 10.01
C PRO A 91 15.77 11.35 10.26
N GLU A 92 16.90 11.43 9.54
CA GLU A 92 17.76 12.60 9.55
C GLU A 92 17.12 13.84 8.93
N TYR A 93 16.12 13.71 8.06
CA TYR A 93 15.45 14.84 7.37
C TYR A 93 14.00 15.03 7.81
N SER A 94 13.29 13.98 8.18
CA SER A 94 11.89 14.10 8.62
C SER A 94 11.54 13.09 9.71
N THR A 95 10.66 13.49 10.62
CA THR A 95 10.14 12.65 11.72
C THR A 95 8.66 12.35 11.52
N TYR A 96 8.31 11.06 11.62
CA TYR A 96 6.93 10.60 11.61
C TYR A 96 6.21 10.98 12.91
N HIS A 97 4.94 11.38 12.79
CA HIS A 97 4.01 11.50 13.91
C HIS A 97 2.71 10.77 13.58
N ALA A 98 2.08 10.14 14.58
CA ALA A 98 0.75 9.58 14.39
C ALA A 98 -0.23 10.68 13.99
N VAL A 99 -1.09 10.39 13.01
CA VAL A 99 -2.02 11.40 12.50
C VAL A 99 -2.98 11.89 13.61
N ALA A 100 -3.23 13.20 13.67
CA ALA A 100 -4.13 13.83 14.64
C ALA A 100 -5.61 13.69 14.21
N PRO A 101 -6.58 13.99 15.09
CA PRO A 101 -7.98 14.10 14.68
C PRO A 101 -8.15 15.14 13.56
N GLY A 102 -8.86 14.76 12.50
CA GLY A 102 -8.98 15.57 11.30
C GLY A 102 -9.50 14.78 10.11
N THR A 103 -9.57 15.44 8.95
CA THR A 103 -9.90 14.81 7.67
C THR A 103 -8.71 14.95 6.74
N TYR A 104 -8.32 13.84 6.13
CA TYR A 104 -7.14 13.70 5.30
C TYR A 104 -7.54 13.07 3.98
N ASN A 105 -6.79 13.40 2.92
CA ASN A 105 -6.76 12.59 1.73
C ASN A 105 -5.66 11.53 1.90
N LEU A 106 -6.03 10.26 1.86
CA LEU A 106 -5.11 9.13 1.82
C LEU A 106 -4.88 8.75 0.36
N GLU A 107 -3.67 9.03 -0.11
CA GLU A 107 -3.17 8.56 -1.39
C GLU A 107 -2.47 7.21 -1.21
N GLU A 108 -2.76 6.27 -2.09
CA GLU A 108 -1.98 5.05 -2.28
C GLU A 108 -1.45 5.06 -3.71
N SER A 109 -0.15 4.83 -3.88
CA SER A 109 0.48 4.84 -5.20
C SER A 109 1.43 3.68 -5.38
N GLU A 110 1.40 3.10 -6.57
CA GLU A 110 2.23 1.97 -6.97
C GLU A 110 2.78 2.22 -8.36
N GLY A 111 4.10 2.14 -8.49
CA GLY A 111 4.73 2.39 -9.77
C GLY A 111 6.20 2.01 -9.77
N GLN A 112 6.83 2.34 -10.88
CA GLN A 112 8.28 2.23 -11.01
C GLN A 112 8.96 3.13 -9.99
N TYR A 113 9.99 2.60 -9.33
CA TYR A 113 10.79 3.34 -8.40
C TYR A 113 11.96 4.01 -9.10
N TYR A 114 11.98 5.35 -9.09
CA TYR A 114 13.07 6.14 -9.67
C TYR A 114 13.99 6.64 -8.54
N TRP A 115 15.24 6.15 -8.51
CA TRP A 115 16.25 6.64 -7.57
C TRP A 115 16.84 7.96 -8.06
N MET A 116 16.30 9.12 -7.64
CA MET A 116 16.94 10.42 -7.95
C MET A 116 18.17 10.65 -7.04
N PRO A 117 19.29 11.19 -7.55
CA PRO A 117 19.46 11.96 -8.80
C PRO A 117 20.02 11.17 -9.99
N TYR A 118 20.27 9.87 -9.85
CA TYR A 118 20.80 9.06 -10.95
C TYR A 118 19.62 8.62 -11.81
N ARG A 119 19.40 9.30 -12.95
CA ARG A 119 18.56 8.75 -14.01
C ARG A 119 19.13 7.41 -14.37
N ASP A 120 18.50 6.38 -13.87
CA ASP A 120 18.84 5.01 -14.15
C ASP A 120 18.66 4.80 -15.66
N GLU A 121 19.76 4.66 -16.39
CA GLU A 121 19.75 4.40 -17.84
C GLU A 121 19.37 2.93 -18.13
N ARG A 122 19.03 2.14 -17.10
CA ARG A 122 18.52 0.78 -17.28
C ARG A 122 17.24 0.81 -18.12
N HIS A 123 17.29 0.04 -19.20
CA HIS A 123 16.13 -0.35 -19.97
C HIS A 123 15.71 -1.74 -19.53
N PHE A 124 14.42 -1.93 -19.28
CA PHE A 124 13.86 -3.22 -18.89
C PHE A 124 13.17 -3.87 -20.08
N ASP A 125 13.12 -5.21 -20.08
CA ASP A 125 12.46 -5.97 -21.14
C ASP A 125 10.93 -5.78 -21.10
N PHE A 126 10.39 -5.54 -19.90
CA PHE A 126 8.96 -5.48 -19.65
C PHE A 126 8.56 -4.20 -18.90
N ARG A 127 7.41 -3.66 -19.31
CA ARG A 127 6.77 -2.51 -18.68
C ARG A 127 6.05 -2.85 -17.37
N PHE A 128 5.85 -1.82 -16.55
CA PHE A 128 5.06 -1.88 -15.31
C PHE A 128 4.12 -0.68 -15.24
N ASN A 129 2.80 -0.92 -15.32
CA ASN A 129 1.80 0.15 -15.29
C ASN A 129 1.67 0.74 -13.89
N GLY A 130 1.46 2.05 -13.80
CA GLY A 130 1.28 2.76 -12.53
C GLY A 130 -0.17 2.77 -12.07
N TRP A 131 -0.37 2.82 -10.75
CA TRP A 131 -1.67 3.01 -10.11
C TRP A 131 -1.54 4.09 -9.05
N THR A 132 -2.49 5.02 -9.00
CA THR A 132 -2.66 5.96 -7.90
C THR A 132 -4.11 6.00 -7.50
N SER A 133 -4.41 5.98 -6.21
CA SER A 133 -5.75 6.07 -5.67
C SER A 133 -5.83 7.08 -4.54
N ASN A 134 -6.99 7.69 -4.37
CA ASN A 134 -7.25 8.68 -3.33
C ASN A 134 -8.57 8.37 -2.63
N THR A 135 -8.55 8.32 -1.30
CA THR A 135 -9.75 8.15 -0.47
C THR A 135 -9.71 9.08 0.74
N THR A 136 -10.88 9.45 1.26
CA THR A 136 -10.96 10.24 2.49
C THR A 136 -10.65 9.38 3.70
N LEU A 137 -9.75 9.83 4.56
CA LEU A 137 -9.50 9.28 5.89
C LEU A 137 -9.94 10.30 6.93
N THR A 138 -10.96 9.97 7.73
CA THR A 138 -11.40 10.79 8.87
C THR A 138 -10.96 10.15 10.17
N VAL A 139 -10.30 10.92 11.04
CA VAL A 139 -9.73 10.48 12.32
C VAL A 139 -10.39 11.28 13.44
N SER A 140 -10.89 10.61 14.47
CA SER A 140 -11.34 11.21 15.74
C SER A 140 -10.32 10.95 16.85
N ASN A 141 -10.69 11.25 18.10
CA ASN A 141 -9.86 10.95 19.27
C ASN A 141 -9.65 9.44 19.51
N ASP A 142 -10.55 8.60 19.01
CA ASP A 142 -10.63 7.18 19.38
C ASP A 142 -11.02 6.26 18.22
N ARG A 143 -11.19 6.77 17.00
CA ARG A 143 -11.56 5.98 15.83
C ARG A 143 -11.08 6.60 14.53
N PHE A 144 -11.15 5.82 13.46
CA PHE A 144 -11.00 6.32 12.10
C PHE A 144 -12.03 5.72 11.15
N THR A 145 -12.20 6.35 9.99
CA THR A 145 -13.09 5.91 8.91
C THR A 145 -12.45 6.18 7.55
N LEU A 146 -12.49 5.19 6.66
CA LEU A 146 -12.20 5.34 5.24
C LEU A 146 -13.48 5.67 4.48
N GLY A 147 -13.42 6.63 3.57
CA GLY A 147 -14.56 7.19 2.88
C GLY A 147 -15.27 6.21 1.94
N GLY A 148 -16.52 6.53 1.59
CA GLY A 148 -17.34 5.72 0.68
C GLY A 148 -16.93 5.76 -0.79
N GLN A 149 -15.93 6.57 -1.15
CA GLN A 149 -15.47 6.77 -2.53
C GLN A 149 -13.93 6.69 -2.61
N VAL A 150 -13.46 6.15 -3.72
CA VAL A 150 -12.07 6.20 -4.18
C VAL A 150 -12.05 6.82 -5.57
N THR A 151 -11.15 7.77 -5.81
CA THR A 151 -10.77 8.16 -7.17
C THR A 151 -9.45 7.49 -7.52
N GLY A 152 -9.42 6.72 -8.60
CA GLY A 152 -8.25 5.98 -9.07
C GLY A 152 -7.79 6.46 -10.44
N GLU A 153 -6.48 6.38 -10.69
CA GLU A 153 -5.86 6.63 -11.98
C GLU A 153 -4.85 5.53 -12.28
N ALA A 154 -5.10 4.81 -13.37
CA ALA A 154 -4.15 3.86 -13.94
C ALA A 154 -3.39 4.52 -15.09
N SER A 155 -2.06 4.35 -15.09
CA SER A 155 -1.16 4.89 -16.11
C SER A 155 -0.43 3.77 -16.82
N VAL A 156 -0.51 3.76 -18.15
CA VAL A 156 0.25 2.81 -18.97
C VAL A 156 1.71 3.26 -19.04
N ASP A 157 2.63 2.35 -18.75
CA ASP A 157 4.03 2.57 -19.07
C ASP A 157 4.24 2.34 -20.57
N THR A 158 4.27 3.44 -21.32
CA THR A 158 4.46 3.47 -22.78
C THR A 158 5.92 3.39 -23.21
N ARG A 159 6.87 3.24 -22.28
CA ARG A 159 8.30 3.29 -22.58
C ARG A 159 9.07 2.05 -22.15
N ASN A 160 8.38 0.95 -21.83
CA ASN A 160 9.00 -0.32 -21.46
C ASN A 160 10.06 -0.17 -20.35
N GLY A 161 9.74 0.59 -19.31
CA GLY A 161 10.64 0.79 -18.18
C GLY A 161 11.82 1.73 -18.41
N ASP A 162 11.87 2.51 -19.50
CA ASP A 162 12.85 3.60 -19.65
C ASP A 162 12.67 4.66 -18.54
N ALA A 163 13.50 4.56 -17.50
CA ALA A 163 13.46 5.41 -16.32
C ALA A 163 13.94 6.86 -16.55
N SER A 164 14.45 7.17 -17.74
CA SER A 164 14.96 8.50 -18.09
C SER A 164 13.87 9.49 -18.53
N LYS A 165 12.62 9.04 -18.71
CA LYS A 165 11.51 9.87 -19.21
C LYS A 165 10.20 9.55 -18.47
N PRO A 166 9.36 10.55 -18.16
CA PRO A 166 8.13 10.33 -17.40
C PRO A 166 7.18 9.38 -18.16
N PRO A 167 6.39 8.54 -17.47
CA PRO A 167 5.32 7.76 -18.08
C PRO A 167 4.44 8.66 -18.94
N VAL A 168 4.11 8.23 -20.17
CA VAL A 168 3.14 8.94 -21.03
C VAL A 168 1.91 8.07 -21.10
N GLY A 169 0.86 8.44 -20.37
CA GLY A 169 -0.44 7.76 -20.45
C GLY A 169 -1.32 8.14 -19.28
N SER A 170 -2.35 8.94 -19.55
CA SER A 170 -3.52 9.08 -18.66
C SER A 170 -4.63 8.31 -19.36
N ASP A 171 -4.80 7.02 -19.05
CA ASP A 171 -5.64 6.15 -19.89
C ASP A 171 -6.91 5.67 -19.19
N GLN A 172 -6.93 5.51 -17.85
CA GLN A 172 -8.16 5.13 -17.14
C GLN A 172 -8.29 5.87 -15.80
N LYS A 173 -9.25 6.79 -15.74
CA LYS A 173 -9.69 7.43 -14.49
C LYS A 173 -10.95 6.76 -14.00
N LEU A 174 -10.97 6.41 -12.72
CA LEU A 174 -12.04 5.66 -12.10
C LEU A 174 -12.59 6.43 -10.90
N THR A 175 -13.90 6.35 -10.72
CA THR A 175 -14.56 6.69 -9.46
C THR A 175 -15.25 5.43 -8.97
N LEU A 176 -14.71 4.85 -7.90
CA LEU A 176 -15.19 3.62 -7.32
C LEU A 176 -15.91 3.95 -6.00
N THR A 177 -17.03 3.29 -5.72
CA THR A 177 -17.83 3.56 -4.53
C THR A 177 -18.10 2.30 -3.71
N THR A 178 -18.37 2.47 -2.43
CA THR A 178 -18.78 1.39 -1.53
C THR A 178 -19.97 1.82 -0.69
N ASP A 179 -20.90 0.90 -0.47
CA ASP A 179 -21.98 1.03 0.51
C ASP A 179 -21.52 0.62 1.92
N LYS A 180 -20.31 0.07 2.04
CA LYS A 180 -19.72 -0.44 3.28
C LYS A 180 -18.36 0.21 3.54
N PRO A 181 -18.33 1.52 3.88
CA PRO A 181 -17.09 2.16 4.29
C PRO A 181 -16.54 1.47 5.54
N PHE A 182 -15.22 1.47 5.67
CA PHE A 182 -14.55 0.83 6.80
C PHE A 182 -14.35 1.83 7.95
N SER A 183 -14.73 1.45 9.16
CA SER A 183 -14.48 2.20 10.38
C SER A 183 -14.03 1.27 11.50
N ALA A 184 -13.10 1.72 12.32
CA ALA A 184 -12.66 1.00 13.51
C ALA A 184 -12.30 1.96 14.64
N ASN A 185 -12.67 1.58 15.87
CA ASN A 185 -12.16 2.26 17.06
C ASN A 185 -10.71 1.84 17.28
N PHE A 186 -9.89 2.72 17.84
CA PHE A 186 -8.48 2.47 18.12
C PHE A 186 -8.27 1.23 18.99
N SER A 187 -9.17 0.94 19.92
CA SER A 187 -9.13 -0.24 20.79
C SER A 187 -9.83 -1.47 20.22
N SER A 188 -10.57 -1.35 19.12
CA SER A 188 -11.35 -2.46 18.55
C SER A 188 -10.45 -3.55 17.96
N ARG A 189 -10.95 -4.79 17.97
CA ARG A 189 -10.38 -5.92 17.24
C ARG A 189 -10.99 -6.00 15.86
N VAL A 190 -10.12 -5.96 14.87
CA VAL A 190 -10.46 -6.16 13.47
C VAL A 190 -9.96 -7.54 13.06
N GLY A 191 -10.88 -8.45 12.78
CA GLY A 191 -10.55 -9.78 12.28
C GLY A 191 -9.83 -9.71 10.94
N TYR A 192 -9.05 -10.73 10.60
CA TYR A 192 -8.43 -10.80 9.27
C TYR A 192 -9.49 -11.02 8.19
N GLY A 193 -9.40 -10.24 7.11
CA GLY A 193 -10.39 -10.22 6.05
C GLY A 193 -10.39 -8.92 5.25
N VAL A 194 -11.48 -8.70 4.52
CA VAL A 194 -11.66 -7.50 3.70
C VAL A 194 -12.13 -6.34 4.56
N LEU A 195 -11.44 -5.21 4.50
CA LEU A 195 -11.83 -3.99 5.21
C LEU A 195 -12.86 -3.21 4.39
N ALA A 196 -12.57 -2.97 3.12
CA ALA A 196 -13.42 -2.23 2.20
C ALA A 196 -13.22 -2.72 0.76
N VAL A 197 -14.28 -2.63 -0.04
CA VAL A 197 -14.25 -2.84 -1.50
C VAL A 197 -15.02 -1.69 -2.13
N TRP A 198 -14.32 -0.88 -2.93
CA TRP A 198 -14.91 0.12 -3.79
C TRP A 198 -15.02 -0.44 -5.20
N LYS A 199 -16.15 -0.24 -5.86
CA LYS A 199 -16.43 -0.76 -7.20
C LYS A 199 -17.21 0.24 -8.06
N ASP A 200 -17.18 0.02 -9.37
CA ASP A 200 -18.06 0.68 -10.33
C ASP A 200 -19.04 -0.31 -10.98
N ALA A 201 -19.84 0.17 -11.93
CA ALA A 201 -20.81 -0.63 -12.66
C ALA A 201 -20.18 -1.54 -13.73
N GLN A 202 -18.95 -1.25 -14.13
CA GLN A 202 -18.18 -1.99 -15.13
C GLN A 202 -17.49 -3.22 -14.52
N GLY A 203 -17.49 -3.34 -13.19
CA GLY A 203 -16.88 -4.45 -12.46
C GLY A 203 -15.42 -4.21 -12.09
N HIS A 204 -14.92 -2.98 -12.26
CA HIS A 204 -13.64 -2.59 -11.68
C HIS A 204 -13.78 -2.53 -10.18
N ASN A 205 -12.73 -2.93 -9.47
CA ASN A 205 -12.71 -2.83 -8.02
C ASN A 205 -11.34 -2.41 -7.49
N TYR A 206 -11.40 -1.83 -6.29
CA TYR A 206 -10.25 -1.56 -5.45
C TYR A 206 -10.58 -2.00 -4.03
N GLN A 207 -9.70 -2.79 -3.44
CA GLN A 207 -9.97 -3.47 -2.18
C GLN A 207 -8.83 -3.25 -1.20
N LEU A 208 -9.19 -2.97 0.05
CA LEU A 208 -8.29 -2.99 1.19
C LEU A 208 -8.58 -4.22 2.05
N ALA A 209 -7.54 -4.94 2.45
CA ALA A 209 -7.67 -6.10 3.33
C ALA A 209 -6.53 -6.14 4.37
N VAL A 210 -6.82 -6.77 5.50
CA VAL A 210 -5.82 -7.15 6.50
C VAL A 210 -5.71 -8.65 6.56
N ARG A 211 -4.48 -9.17 6.54
CA ARG A 211 -4.19 -10.61 6.53
C ARG A 211 -3.17 -10.95 7.62
N PRO A 212 -3.18 -12.20 8.11
CA PRO A 212 -2.12 -12.64 9.02
C PRO A 212 -0.76 -12.67 8.30
N GLY A 213 0.29 -12.29 9.02
CA GLY A 213 1.68 -12.55 8.66
C GLY A 213 2.21 -13.80 9.37
N GLU A 214 3.50 -13.82 9.69
CA GLU A 214 4.03 -14.74 10.69
C GLU A 214 3.52 -14.38 12.10
N THR A 215 3.89 -15.16 13.11
CA THR A 215 3.44 -14.93 14.49
C THR A 215 3.77 -13.50 14.94
N GLY A 216 2.74 -12.71 15.27
CA GLY A 216 2.87 -11.32 15.70
C GLY A 216 2.95 -10.29 14.56
N GLU A 217 2.74 -10.73 13.32
CA GLU A 217 2.72 -9.87 12.15
C GLU A 217 1.32 -9.71 11.55
N VAL A 218 1.08 -8.55 10.96
CA VAL A 218 -0.09 -8.23 10.14
C VAL A 218 0.35 -7.76 8.78
N ARG A 219 -0.44 -8.09 7.75
CA ARG A 219 -0.26 -7.57 6.40
C ARG A 219 -1.42 -6.65 6.04
N LEU A 220 -1.12 -5.43 5.61
CA LEU A 220 -2.08 -4.59 4.91
C LEU A 220 -1.91 -4.81 3.42
N CYS A 221 -2.99 -5.16 2.73
CA CYS A 221 -2.98 -5.49 1.32
C CYS A 221 -3.98 -4.64 0.54
N TRP A 222 -3.49 -3.98 -0.50
CA TRP A 222 -4.29 -3.31 -1.51
C TRP A 222 -4.41 -4.21 -2.74
N ASN A 223 -5.60 -4.29 -3.31
CA ASN A 223 -5.88 -5.10 -4.50
C ASN A 223 -6.66 -4.25 -5.50
N VAL A 224 -6.03 -3.96 -6.64
CA VAL A 224 -6.64 -3.24 -7.76
C VAL A 224 -6.98 -4.24 -8.86
N ASN A 225 -8.18 -4.13 -9.41
CA ASN A 225 -8.64 -4.92 -10.53
C ASN A 225 -9.35 -3.99 -11.54
N THR A 226 -8.61 -3.60 -12.56
CA THR A 226 -9.04 -2.69 -13.63
C THR A 226 -8.62 -3.25 -14.99
N ASP A 227 -8.90 -2.53 -16.08
CA ASP A 227 -8.46 -2.93 -17.41
C ASP A 227 -6.95 -2.78 -17.58
N VAL A 228 -6.36 -1.76 -16.95
CA VAL A 228 -4.96 -1.37 -17.13
C VAL A 228 -4.04 -1.94 -16.04
N VAL A 229 -4.55 -2.13 -14.82
CA VAL A 229 -3.80 -2.65 -13.68
C VAL A 229 -4.62 -3.71 -12.95
N LYS A 230 -4.02 -4.89 -12.79
CA LYS A 230 -4.53 -5.98 -11.95
C LYS A 230 -3.43 -6.43 -11.01
N ARG A 231 -3.55 -6.12 -9.72
CA ARG A 231 -2.41 -6.25 -8.81
C ARG A 231 -2.83 -6.34 -7.35
N LEU A 232 -2.12 -7.20 -6.62
CA LEU A 232 -2.16 -7.28 -5.16
C LEU A 232 -0.83 -6.81 -4.60
N SER A 233 -0.81 -5.78 -3.77
CA SER A 233 0.39 -5.33 -3.05
C SER A 233 0.16 -5.36 -1.55
N CYS A 234 1.10 -5.95 -0.82
CA CYS A 234 1.00 -6.17 0.60
C CYS A 234 2.24 -5.66 1.32
N SER A 235 2.03 -5.06 2.49
CA SER A 235 3.08 -4.63 3.41
C SER A 235 2.92 -5.34 4.75
N THR A 236 3.99 -5.99 5.22
CA THR A 236 4.02 -6.72 6.50
C THR A 236 4.55 -5.80 7.60
N TRP A 237 3.90 -5.86 8.76
CA TRP A 237 4.23 -5.04 9.92
C TRP A 237 4.16 -5.86 11.20
N SER A 238 5.02 -5.54 12.15
CA SER A 238 4.93 -6.05 13.52
C SER A 238 5.00 -4.91 14.54
N ALA A 239 4.33 -5.12 15.67
CA ALA A 239 4.36 -4.20 16.78
C ALA A 239 5.47 -4.65 17.77
N PRO A 240 6.45 -3.79 18.11
CA PRO A 240 7.40 -4.09 19.17
C PRO A 240 6.69 -4.27 20.53
N GLN A 241 7.41 -4.82 21.50
CA GLN A 241 6.89 -4.97 22.86
C GLN A 241 6.47 -3.61 23.44
N ASN A 242 5.31 -3.56 24.08
CA ASN A 242 4.71 -2.35 24.67
C ASN A 242 4.40 -1.23 23.66
N TRP A 243 4.29 -1.56 22.37
CA TRP A 243 3.93 -0.58 21.35
C TRP A 243 2.60 0.11 21.66
N LYS A 244 2.59 1.43 21.50
CA LYS A 244 1.41 2.28 21.48
C LYS A 244 1.39 3.11 20.21
N ARG A 245 0.20 3.57 19.80
CA ARG A 245 0.04 4.46 18.67
C ARG A 245 0.99 5.66 18.77
N GLY A 246 1.72 5.93 17.69
CA GLY A 246 2.79 6.93 17.64
C GLY A 246 4.19 6.33 17.69
N ASP A 247 4.36 5.15 18.30
CA ASP A 247 5.63 4.43 18.26
C ASP A 247 5.88 3.83 16.87
N GLN A 248 7.14 3.48 16.60
CA GLN A 248 7.53 2.85 15.35
C GLN A 248 7.07 1.40 15.26
N LEU A 249 6.25 1.10 14.26
CA LEU A 249 6.03 -0.27 13.81
C LEU A 249 7.28 -0.76 13.09
N LYS A 250 7.57 -2.05 13.21
CA LYS A 250 8.64 -2.69 12.44
C LYS A 250 8.10 -3.10 11.09
N GLU A 251 8.75 -2.62 10.03
CA GLU A 251 8.50 -3.03 8.66
C GLU A 251 9.11 -4.41 8.40
N GLY A 252 8.37 -5.25 7.68
CA GLY A 252 8.79 -6.59 7.28
C GLY A 252 8.77 -6.76 5.77
N LEU A 253 8.38 -7.97 5.33
CA LEU A 253 8.24 -8.31 3.92
C LEU A 253 7.21 -7.39 3.23
N ARG A 254 7.59 -6.85 2.09
CA ARG A 254 6.70 -6.20 1.13
C ARG A 254 6.73 -6.99 -0.16
N TYR A 255 5.57 -7.16 -0.77
CA TYR A 255 5.49 -7.82 -2.05
C TYR A 255 4.33 -7.31 -2.89
N THR A 256 4.50 -7.42 -4.20
CA THR A 256 3.51 -7.10 -5.20
C THR A 256 3.36 -8.30 -6.14
N ILE A 257 2.12 -8.67 -6.44
CA ILE A 257 1.76 -9.68 -7.42
C ILE A 257 1.02 -8.96 -8.55
N ASP A 258 1.68 -8.86 -9.70
CA ASP A 258 1.16 -8.18 -10.90
C ASP A 258 0.60 -9.23 -11.87
N ASP A 259 -0.70 -9.15 -12.16
CA ASP A 259 -1.34 -10.02 -13.16
C ASP A 259 -1.12 -9.45 -14.57
N ARG A 260 -0.41 -10.23 -15.37
CA ARG A 260 0.03 -9.84 -16.70
C ARG A 260 -1.10 -9.81 -17.73
N THR A 261 -2.30 -10.32 -17.40
CA THR A 261 -3.45 -10.23 -18.30
C THR A 261 -3.89 -8.79 -18.61
N ALA A 262 -3.66 -7.84 -17.69
CA ALA A 262 -3.92 -6.42 -17.93
C ALA A 262 -3.03 -5.82 -19.04
N TYR A 263 -1.94 -6.51 -19.39
CA TYR A 263 -0.98 -6.09 -20.41
C TYR A 263 -1.21 -6.82 -21.75
N GLY A 264 -2.19 -7.74 -21.82
CA GLY A 264 -2.36 -8.67 -22.94
C GLY A 264 -1.40 -9.88 -22.89
N GLU A 265 -0.75 -10.10 -21.75
CA GLU A 265 0.22 -11.16 -21.50
C GLU A 265 -0.39 -12.27 -20.62
N GLN A 266 0.37 -13.33 -20.31
CA GLN A 266 -0.07 -14.44 -19.46
C GLN A 266 0.75 -14.55 -18.18
N GLY A 267 0.09 -14.96 -17.09
CA GLY A 267 0.74 -15.33 -15.84
C GLY A 267 0.83 -14.20 -14.82
N LEU A 268 1.53 -14.50 -13.73
CA LEU A 268 1.74 -13.58 -12.61
C LEU A 268 3.23 -13.28 -12.48
N ILE A 269 3.55 -12.02 -12.21
CA ILE A 269 4.91 -11.57 -11.88
C ILE A 269 4.94 -11.11 -10.43
N TYR A 270 6.05 -11.38 -9.76
CA TYR A 270 6.19 -11.14 -8.33
C TYR A 270 7.32 -10.16 -8.08
N PHE A 271 7.08 -9.20 -7.21
CA PHE A 271 8.09 -8.30 -6.68
C PHE A 271 8.13 -8.46 -5.17
N ASN A 272 9.31 -8.35 -4.57
CA ASN A 272 9.44 -8.25 -3.13
C ASN A 272 10.68 -7.44 -2.73
N ASN A 273 10.75 -7.05 -1.46
CA ASN A 273 11.90 -6.31 -0.91
C ASN A 273 12.99 -7.22 -0.31
N LYS A 274 12.98 -8.53 -0.58
CA LYS A 274 14.08 -9.41 -0.16
C LYS A 274 15.26 -9.25 -1.09
N ASP A 275 16.43 -9.03 -0.50
CA ASP A 275 17.70 -8.97 -1.22
C ASP A 275 17.76 -7.87 -2.31
N VAL A 276 16.85 -6.89 -2.25
CA VAL A 276 16.86 -5.70 -3.11
C VAL A 276 17.95 -4.78 -2.60
N LYS A 277 18.93 -4.47 -3.45
CA LYS A 277 20.06 -3.60 -3.14
C LYS A 277 19.78 -2.16 -3.52
#